data_AF-A0A948BHB1-F1
#
_entry.id   AF-A0A948BHB1-F1
#
_cell.length_a   1.000
_cell.length_b   1.000
_cell.length_c   1.000
_cell.angle_alpha   90.00
_cell.angle_beta   90.00
_cell.angle_gamma   90.00
#
_symmetry.space_group_name_H-M   'P 1'
#
loop_
_entity.id
_entity.type
_entity.pdbx_description
1 polymer ?
#
loop_
_entity_poly.entity_id
_entity_poly.type
_entity_poly.pdbx_seq_one_letter_code
_entity_poly.pdbx_strand_id
1 'polypeptide(L)' 'MQLPSKTVDMTKVRTVIFHLPDGKAYQVSVDGMEHFIEFGLGRICDTSDIDGVVHYFPTGNS' A
#
# COMPACT_ATOMS: atom_id res chain seq x y z
N MET A 1 8.52 8.80 20.10
CA MET A 1 9.12 8.34 18.84
C MET A 1 8.08 8.57 17.75
N GLN A 2 8.30 9.55 16.87
CA GLN A 2 7.37 9.87 15.80
C GLN A 2 7.76 9.00 14.60
N LEU A 3 6.95 7.98 14.29
CA LEU A 3 7.09 7.22 13.06
C LEU A 3 6.96 8.23 11.91
N PRO A 4 7.88 8.30 10.94
CA PRO A 4 7.68 9.16 9.78
C PRO A 4 6.46 8.61 9.04
N SER A 5 5.31 9.25 9.22
CA SER A 5 4.13 9.06 8.39
C SER A 5 4.46 9.67 7.03
N LYS A 6 5.23 8.93 6.22
CA LYS A 6 5.39 9.29 4.81
C LYS A 6 4.03 9.17 4.18
N THR A 7 3.46 10.30 3.80
CA THR A 7 2.28 10.38 2.95
C THR A 7 2.65 9.79 1.59
N VAL A 8 1.90 8.78 1.13
CA VAL A 8 2.06 8.22 -0.20
C VAL A 8 1.32 9.10 -1.19
N ASP A 9 2.01 9.51 -2.25
CA ASP A 9 1.39 10.25 -3.35
C ASP A 9 0.66 9.26 -4.28
N MET A 10 -0.64 9.08 -4.02
CA MET A 10 -1.49 8.16 -4.77
C MET A 10 -1.61 8.49 -6.26
N THR A 11 -1.28 9.71 -6.70
CA THR A 11 -1.31 10.07 -8.12
C THR A 11 -0.23 9.36 -8.94
N LYS A 12 0.83 8.89 -8.27
CA LYS A 12 1.93 8.13 -8.89
C LYS A 12 1.69 6.61 -8.85
N VAL A 13 0.70 6.18 -8.08
CA VAL A 13 0.43 4.77 -7.83
C VAL A 13 -0.47 4.21 -8.92
N ARG A 14 0.03 3.21 -9.63
CA ARG A 14 -0.72 2.41 -10.61
C ARG A 14 -1.29 1.16 -9.98
N THR A 15 -0.63 0.63 -8.95
CA THR A 15 -0.99 -0.64 -8.33
C THR A 15 -0.70 -0.62 -6.83
N VAL A 16 -1.64 -1.15 -6.04
CA VAL A 16 -1.42 -1.49 -4.64
C VAL A 16 -1.34 -3.01 -4.49
N ILE A 17 -0.31 -3.50 -3.81
CA ILE A 17 -0.10 -4.92 -3.49
C ILE A 17 -0.30 -5.11 -1.98
N PHE A 18 -1.33 -5.85 -1.61
CA PHE A 18 -1.63 -6.22 -0.23
C PHE A 18 -1.00 -7.58 0.08
N HIS A 19 0.04 -7.63 0.90
CA HIS A 19 0.66 -8.87 1.35
C HIS A 19 -0.13 -9.43 2.54
N LEU A 20 -0.49 -10.70 2.51
CA LEU A 20 -1.16 -11.37 3.62
C LEU A 20 -0.13 -12.08 4.52
N PRO A 21 -0.44 -12.30 5.81
CA PRO A 21 0.44 -13.03 6.71
C PRO A 21 0.76 -14.47 6.28
N ASP A 22 -0.09 -15.09 5.46
CA ASP A 22 0.09 -16.45 4.93
C ASP A 22 0.99 -16.51 3.68
N GLY A 23 1.59 -15.37 3.29
CA GLY A 23 2.47 -15.26 2.14
C GLY A 23 1.75 -15.06 0.80
N LYS A 24 0.41 -15.00 0.78
CA LYS A 24 -0.34 -14.60 -0.42
C LYS A 24 -0.31 -13.09 -0.60
N ALA A 25 -0.66 -12.63 -1.80
CA ALA A 25 -0.84 -11.21 -2.05
C ALA A 25 -2.04 -10.93 -2.96
N TYR A 26 -2.71 -9.79 -2.74
CA TYR A 26 -3.75 -9.25 -3.62
C TYR A 26 -3.23 -8.02 -4.35
N GLN A 27 -3.47 -7.95 -5.66
CA GLN A 27 -3.10 -6.83 -6.49
C GLN A 27 -4.35 -6.03 -6.86
N VAL A 28 -4.32 -4.72 -6.60
CA VAL A 28 -5.40 -3.80 -6.93
C VAL A 28 -4.85 -2.73 -7.87
N SER A 29 -5.37 -2.68 -9.10
CA SER A 29 -5.07 -1.62 -10.04
C SER A 29 -5.80 -0.35 -9.63
N VAL A 30 -5.11 0.79 -9.63
CA VAL A 30 -5.64 2.10 -9.22
C VAL A 30 -6.24 2.86 -10.43
N ASP A 31 -6.04 2.36 -11.65
CA ASP A 31 -6.57 2.97 -12.88
C ASP A 31 -8.10 3.09 -12.86
N GLY A 32 -8.61 4.31 -13.05
CA GLY A 32 -10.04 4.60 -13.10
C GLY A 32 -10.78 4.58 -11.75
N MET A 33 -10.07 4.47 -10.64
CA MET A 33 -10.68 4.46 -9.31
C MET A 33 -10.58 5.83 -8.62
N GLU A 34 -11.72 6.50 -8.39
CA GLU A 34 -11.86 7.54 -7.35
C GLU A 34 -11.89 6.89 -5.95
N HIS A 35 -10.92 6.02 -5.64
CA HIS A 35 -10.94 5.26 -4.40
C HIS A 35 -10.01 5.83 -3.35
N PHE A 36 -10.62 6.24 -2.25
CA PHE A 36 -9.98 6.29 -0.94
C PHE A 36 -9.55 4.86 -0.57
N ILE A 37 -8.24 4.61 -0.59
CA ILE A 37 -7.66 3.40 -0.02
C ILE A 37 -7.25 3.73 1.42
N GLU A 38 -8.05 3.27 2.37
CA GLU A 38 -7.69 3.34 3.79
C GLU A 38 -6.79 2.14 4.14
N PHE A 39 -5.54 2.44 4.46
CA PHE A 39 -4.63 1.45 5.02
C PHE A 39 -4.87 1.34 6.52
N GLY A 40 -5.04 0.12 7.01
CA GLY A 40 -5.07 -0.17 8.44
C GLY A 40 -3.68 -0.07 9.09
N LEU A 41 -3.55 -0.61 10.31
CA LEU A 41 -2.25 -0.75 10.95
C LEU A 41 -1.38 -1.70 10.12
N GLY A 42 -0.18 -1.23 9.76
CA GLY A 42 0.71 -1.99 8.90
C GLY A 42 2.00 -1.27 8.57
N ARG A 43 2.81 -1.92 7.74
CA ARG A 43 3.96 -1.31 7.08
C ARG A 43 3.63 -1.03 5.63
N ILE A 44 4.08 0.12 5.15
CA ILE A 44 4.01 0.49 3.74
C ILE A 44 5.43 0.54 3.17
N CYS A 45 5.62 -0.04 2.00
CA CYS A 45 6.80 0.17 1.16
C CYS A 45 6.33 0.85 -0.13
N ASP A 46 6.72 2.10 -0.30
CA ASP A 46 6.36 2.93 -1.45
C ASP A 46 7.47 2.87 -2.50
N THR A 47 7.19 2.24 -3.64
CA THR A 47 8.05 2.21 -4.83
C THR A 47 7.41 2.95 -6.00
N SER A 48 6.41 3.80 -5.74
CA SER A 48 5.62 4.47 -6.77
C SER A 48 6.45 5.33 -7.72
N ASP A 49 7.52 5.97 -7.23
CA ASP A 49 8.48 6.72 -8.05
C ASP A 49 9.33 5.86 -9.00
N ILE A 50 9.37 4.53 -8.80
CA ILE A 50 10.16 3.59 -9.61
C ILE A 50 9.27 2.84 -10.60
N ASP A 51 8.23 2.17 -10.08
CA ASP A 51 7.38 1.26 -10.87
C ASP A 51 5.87 1.54 -10.72
N GLY A 52 5.50 2.57 -9.97
CA GLY A 52 4.10 2.90 -9.69
C GLY A 52 3.44 1.95 -8.70
N VAL A 53 4.21 1.22 -7.88
CA VAL A 53 3.67 0.22 -6.94
C VAL A 53 3.76 0.69 -5.49
N VAL A 54 2.74 0.36 -4.70
CA VAL A 54 2.76 0.45 -3.24
C VAL A 54 2.51 -0.92 -2.66
N HIS A 55 3.41 -1.36 -1.78
CA HIS A 55 3.23 -2.58 -1.03
C HIS A 55 2.73 -2.27 0.37
N TYR A 56 1.62 -2.90 0.77
CA TYR A 56 1.08 -2.82 2.11
C TYR A 56 1.19 -4.18 2.81
N PHE A 57 1.71 -4.14 4.02
CA PHE A 57 1.90 -5.29 4.90
C PHE A 57 1.07 -5.03 6.18
N PRO A 58 -0.18 -5.52 6.26
CA PRO A 58 -1.01 -5.37 7.44
C PRO A 58 -0.34 -6.00 8.66
N THR A 59 -0.39 -5.31 9.78
CA THR A 59 0.04 -5.80 11.09
C THR A 59 -1.17 -5.82 12.00
N GLY A 60 -1.53 -7.00 12.53
CA GLY A 60 -2.68 -7.16 13.40
C GLY A 60 -3.71 -8.14 12.84
N ASN A 61 -3.45 -9.42 13.04
CA ASN A 61 -4.37 -10.38 13.66
C ASN A 61 -3.57 -11.68 13.88
N SER A 62 -2.85 -11.70 14.99
CA SER A 62 -2.47 -12.94 15.68
C SER A 62 -3.21 -12.97 17.00
#